data_AF-A0A2D7WQB6-F1
#
_entry.id   AF-A0A2D7WQB6-F1
#
_cell.length_a   1.000
_cell.length_b   1.000
_cell.length_c   1.000
_cell.angle_alpha   90.00
_cell.angle_beta   90.00
_cell.angle_gamma   90.00
#
_symmetry.space_group_name_H-M   'P 1'
#
loop_
_entity.id
_entity.type
_entity.pdbx_description
1 polymer ?
#
loop_
_entity_poly.entity_id
_entity_poly.type
_entity_poly.pdbx_seq_one_letter_code
_entity_poly.pdbx_strand_id
1 'polypeptide(L)'
;MHYILSASPLVILTLLLSLVFQPIVQSKEHPYEILGREVFESLKNQDFNKFFSKSVFSLKENEFKEFLYTVRNQNIRDHLVEMHKIPFPDDANTTQKKWDLVFAHNWRDEWRHLARNTPLMIKSESFLPLLDSAKEYGLQWETVSLLSVEVFLPMNWQNGRFEIKRDFDLSALDSDSRSLFMERNMSYRLRPDKTTYSKSFMVGEKNEDSESIFKSGILGNRSGQGDITIRFKEDSPNELFYFCPDQKGAGGVVKILDSENSDKPNQRQNLLLTLTYGKPTRFFQILLREVMMVGNRAVFFDRPQWLNKVDKPSHIQIWEKNNR
;
A
#
# COMPACT_ATOMS: atom_id res chain seq x y z
N MET A 1 -33.84 -29.43 -75.24
CA MET A 1 -34.11 -30.52 -74.28
C MET A 1 -33.38 -30.17 -72.99
N HIS A 2 -34.13 -30.05 -71.88
CA HIS A 2 -33.70 -29.94 -70.47
C HIS A 2 -32.76 -28.80 -70.01
N TYR A 3 -33.38 -27.68 -69.63
CA TYR A 3 -33.47 -27.08 -68.29
C TYR A 3 -32.38 -27.29 -67.19
N ILE A 4 -31.97 -26.13 -66.61
CA ILE A 4 -31.88 -25.78 -65.14
C ILE A 4 -30.59 -26.23 -64.37
N LEU A 5 -29.96 -25.56 -63.38
CA LEU A 5 -30.18 -24.43 -62.43
C LEU A 5 -28.83 -23.66 -62.27
N SER A 6 -28.82 -22.32 -62.32
CA SER A 6 -28.51 -21.38 -61.23
C SER A 6 -27.51 -21.78 -60.13
N ALA A 7 -26.46 -20.98 -59.96
CA ALA A 7 -26.06 -20.41 -58.67
C ALA A 7 -25.19 -19.15 -58.90
N SER A 8 -25.79 -18.00 -58.61
CA SER A 8 -25.17 -16.68 -58.53
C SER A 8 -24.29 -16.54 -57.26
N PRO A 9 -23.45 -15.49 -57.16
CA PRO A 9 -22.32 -15.42 -56.24
C PRO A 9 -22.77 -14.96 -54.86
N LEU A 10 -22.52 -15.76 -53.83
CA LEU A 10 -22.87 -15.40 -52.46
C LEU A 10 -22.04 -16.19 -51.43
N VAL A 11 -20.72 -16.03 -51.45
CA VAL A 11 -19.94 -16.22 -50.21
C VAL A 11 -19.98 -14.87 -49.49
N ILE A 12 -21.10 -14.71 -48.80
CA ILE A 12 -21.45 -13.63 -47.92
C ILE A 12 -20.32 -13.42 -46.91
N LEU A 13 -19.67 -12.25 -47.02
CA LEU A 13 -19.51 -11.27 -45.94
C LEU A 13 -20.08 -11.71 -44.57
N THR A 14 -19.39 -12.63 -43.92
CA THR A 14 -19.51 -12.91 -42.48
C THR A 14 -18.13 -12.84 -41.87
N LEU A 15 -17.47 -11.68 -42.07
CA LEU A 15 -16.58 -11.12 -41.07
C LEU A 15 -17.48 -10.66 -39.90
N LEU A 16 -18.11 -11.63 -39.25
CA LEU A 16 -18.77 -11.46 -37.98
C LEU A 16 -17.67 -11.05 -37.02
N LEU A 17 -17.80 -9.83 -36.53
CA LEU A 17 -17.09 -9.28 -35.39
C LEU A 17 -16.97 -10.37 -34.31
N SER A 18 -15.87 -11.10 -34.27
CA SER A 18 -15.29 -11.52 -33.01
C SER A 18 -14.62 -10.28 -32.41
N LEU A 19 -15.48 -9.34 -32.00
CA LEU A 19 -15.24 -8.59 -30.79
C LEU A 19 -15.03 -9.65 -29.72
N VAL A 20 -13.79 -10.07 -29.56
CA VAL A 20 -13.30 -10.62 -28.32
C VAL A 20 -13.51 -9.47 -27.33
N PHE A 21 -14.72 -9.38 -26.78
CA PHE A 21 -14.90 -8.90 -25.43
C PHE A 21 -14.04 -9.86 -24.59
N GLN A 22 -12.75 -9.54 -24.49
CA GLN A 22 -12.01 -9.99 -23.34
C GLN A 22 -12.85 -9.47 -22.17
N PRO A 23 -13.35 -10.33 -21.27
CA PRO A 23 -13.86 -9.83 -20.03
C PRO A 23 -12.73 -8.95 -19.50
N ILE A 24 -13.01 -7.66 -19.30
CA ILE A 24 -12.15 -6.83 -18.48
C ILE A 24 -12.17 -7.61 -17.17
N VAL A 25 -11.12 -8.40 -16.92
CA VAL A 25 -10.85 -8.95 -15.61
C VAL A 25 -10.65 -7.69 -14.79
N GLN A 26 -11.73 -7.28 -14.15
CA GLN A 26 -11.72 -6.17 -13.24
C GLN A 26 -10.89 -6.69 -12.09
N SER A 27 -9.58 -6.43 -12.17
CA SER A 27 -8.62 -6.75 -11.12
C SER A 27 -9.26 -6.34 -9.80
N LYS A 28 -9.39 -7.30 -8.88
CA LYS A 28 -10.00 -7.06 -7.57
C LYS A 28 -9.26 -5.87 -6.94
N GLU A 29 -9.97 -4.77 -6.69
CA GLU A 29 -9.36 -3.56 -6.13
C GLU A 29 -8.71 -3.91 -4.79
N HIS A 30 -7.48 -3.43 -4.60
CA HIS A 30 -6.73 -3.71 -3.38
C HIS A 30 -7.35 -3.00 -2.17
N PRO A 31 -7.46 -3.61 -0.98
CA PRO A 31 -8.05 -2.97 0.20
C PRO A 31 -7.45 -1.60 0.55
N TYR A 32 -6.15 -1.41 0.31
CA TYR A 32 -5.48 -0.11 0.49
C TYR A 32 -5.89 0.93 -0.55
N GLU A 33 -6.12 0.54 -1.82
CA GLU A 33 -6.65 1.46 -2.84
C GLU A 33 -8.08 1.88 -2.50
N ILE A 34 -8.91 0.94 -2.05
CA ILE A 34 -10.28 1.20 -1.58
C ILE A 34 -10.24 2.21 -0.43
N LEU A 35 -9.41 1.98 0.60
CA LEU A 35 -9.23 2.90 1.72
C LEU A 35 -8.85 4.30 1.25
N GLY A 36 -7.82 4.42 0.40
CA GLY A 36 -7.36 5.72 -0.11
C GLY A 36 -8.46 6.46 -0.89
N ARG A 37 -9.21 5.74 -1.73
CA ARG A 37 -10.37 6.29 -2.46
C ARG A 37 -11.47 6.76 -1.52
N GLU A 38 -11.82 5.96 -0.52
CA GLU A 38 -12.89 6.30 0.43
C GLU A 38 -12.51 7.49 1.32
N VAL A 39 -11.25 7.59 1.74
CA VAL A 39 -10.74 8.77 2.47
C VAL A 39 -10.78 10.00 1.57
N PHE A 40 -10.30 9.90 0.32
CA PHE A 40 -10.40 11.00 -0.63
C PHE A 40 -11.85 11.46 -0.83
N GLU A 41 -12.77 10.54 -1.08
CA GLU A 41 -14.19 10.86 -1.28
C GLU A 41 -14.82 11.46 -0.02
N SER A 42 -14.40 11.04 1.18
CA SER A 42 -14.89 11.66 2.42
C SER A 42 -14.43 13.11 2.56
N LEU A 43 -13.20 13.44 2.17
CA LEU A 43 -12.70 14.82 2.16
C LEU A 43 -13.42 15.64 1.09
N LYS A 44 -13.56 15.06 -0.11
CA LYS A 44 -14.25 15.69 -1.24
C LYS A 44 -15.67 16.10 -0.90
N ASN A 45 -16.40 15.23 -0.21
CA ASN A 45 -17.79 15.45 0.19
C ASN A 45 -17.92 16.09 1.59
N GLN A 46 -16.80 16.41 2.23
CA GLN A 46 -16.75 16.93 3.61
C GLN A 46 -17.52 16.05 4.63
N ASP A 47 -17.54 14.74 4.40
CA ASP A 47 -18.22 13.74 5.21
C ASP A 47 -17.29 13.17 6.28
N PHE A 48 -17.34 13.78 7.47
CA PHE A 48 -16.55 13.33 8.62
C PHE A 48 -16.89 11.90 9.06
N ASN A 49 -18.16 11.48 8.99
CA ASN A 49 -18.55 10.15 9.48
C ASN A 49 -17.94 9.05 8.61
N LYS A 50 -17.95 9.27 7.28
CA LYS A 50 -17.28 8.37 6.34
C LYS A 50 -15.77 8.37 6.57
N PHE A 51 -15.13 9.52 6.76
CA PHE A 51 -13.71 9.60 7.11
C PHE A 51 -13.38 8.81 8.39
N PHE A 52 -14.13 9.07 9.46
CA PHE A 52 -13.94 8.47 10.77
C PHE A 52 -14.05 6.94 10.71
N SER A 53 -15.01 6.40 9.95
CA SER A 53 -15.21 4.95 9.76
C SER A 53 -14.01 4.21 9.13
N LYS A 54 -13.05 4.96 8.56
CA LYS A 54 -11.82 4.43 7.95
C LYS A 54 -10.60 4.52 8.87
N SER A 55 -10.82 4.96 10.11
CA SER A 55 -9.79 5.07 11.14
C SER A 55 -9.90 3.97 12.19
N VAL A 56 -8.77 3.62 12.82
CA VAL A 56 -8.73 2.76 14.01
C VAL A 56 -9.63 3.29 15.15
N PHE A 57 -9.81 4.61 15.24
CA PHE A 57 -10.62 5.25 16.29
C PHE A 57 -12.12 4.94 16.18
N SER A 58 -12.56 4.37 15.06
CA SER A 58 -13.95 3.92 14.86
C SER A 58 -14.20 2.46 15.28
N LEU A 59 -13.15 1.70 15.60
CA LEU A 59 -13.29 0.30 16.00
C LEU A 59 -14.07 0.20 17.31
N LYS A 60 -14.89 -0.85 17.43
CA LYS A 60 -15.49 -1.24 18.71
C LYS A 60 -14.50 -2.07 19.53
N GLU A 61 -14.71 -2.15 20.85
CA GLU A 61 -13.81 -2.88 21.76
C GLU A 61 -13.56 -4.32 21.31
N ASN A 62 -14.62 -5.05 20.94
CA ASN A 62 -14.50 -6.43 20.46
C ASN A 62 -13.74 -6.54 19.13
N GLU A 63 -13.96 -5.60 18.20
CA GLU A 63 -13.24 -5.58 16.91
C GLU A 63 -11.75 -5.31 17.13
N PHE A 64 -11.41 -4.34 17.99
CA PHE A 64 -10.03 -4.04 18.34
C PHE A 64 -9.37 -5.21 19.07
N LYS A 65 -10.06 -5.84 20.02
CA LYS A 65 -9.58 -6.99 20.76
C LYS A 65 -9.26 -8.16 19.83
N GLU A 66 -10.16 -8.48 18.90
CA GLU A 66 -9.98 -9.54 17.91
C GLU A 66 -8.82 -9.23 16.96
N PHE A 67 -8.76 -8.00 16.45
CA PHE A 67 -7.65 -7.52 15.63
C PHE A 67 -6.31 -7.71 16.34
N LEU A 68 -6.20 -7.18 17.57
CA LEU A 68 -4.94 -7.19 18.30
C LEU A 68 -4.52 -8.62 18.64
N TYR A 69 -5.44 -9.49 19.04
CA TYR A 69 -5.14 -10.88 19.36
C TYR A 69 -4.61 -11.67 18.16
N THR A 70 -5.23 -11.47 17.00
CA THR A 70 -4.95 -12.22 15.77
C THR A 70 -3.85 -11.59 14.92
N VAL A 71 -3.33 -10.41 15.31
CA VAL A 71 -2.36 -9.67 14.51
C VAL A 71 -1.13 -10.51 14.21
N ARG A 72 -0.82 -10.67 12.91
CA ARG A 72 0.39 -11.30 12.40
C ARG A 72 1.45 -10.22 12.16
N ASN A 73 1.93 -9.60 13.23
CA ASN A 73 2.92 -8.53 13.19
C ASN A 73 3.78 -8.61 14.46
N GLN A 74 5.03 -9.05 14.30
CA GLN A 74 5.91 -9.31 15.43
C GLN A 74 6.24 -8.01 16.18
N ASN A 75 6.45 -6.90 15.48
CA ASN A 75 6.74 -5.62 16.11
C ASN A 75 5.62 -5.14 17.06
N ILE A 76 4.35 -5.36 16.68
CA ILE A 76 3.21 -5.04 17.56
C ILE A 76 3.16 -5.98 18.75
N ARG A 77 3.40 -7.28 18.55
CA ARG A 77 3.43 -8.24 19.64
C ARG A 77 4.56 -7.95 20.62
N ASP A 78 5.75 -7.66 20.12
CA ASP A 78 6.93 -7.28 20.91
C ASP A 78 6.65 -6.04 21.75
N HIS A 79 6.00 -5.02 21.19
CA HIS A 79 5.60 -3.84 21.95
C HIS A 79 4.71 -4.20 23.16
N LEU A 80 3.73 -5.08 22.97
CA LEU A 80 2.90 -5.56 24.08
C LEU A 80 3.68 -6.39 25.10
N VAL A 81 4.64 -7.19 24.64
CA VAL A 81 5.53 -7.99 25.50
C VAL A 81 6.42 -7.08 26.34
N GLU A 82 6.99 -6.01 25.76
CA GLU A 82 7.81 -5.02 26.47
C GLU A 82 7.05 -4.30 27.59
N MET A 83 5.73 -4.10 27.42
CA MET A 83 4.87 -3.55 28.47
C MET A 83 4.54 -4.55 29.58
N HIS A 84 4.77 -5.85 29.38
CA HIS A 84 4.44 -6.89 30.34
C HIS A 84 5.44 -6.93 31.49
N LYS A 85 4.99 -6.56 32.70
CA LYS A 85 5.83 -6.43 33.89
C LYS A 85 5.84 -7.67 34.79
N ILE A 86 4.96 -8.63 34.55
CA ILE A 86 4.84 -9.83 35.38
C ILE A 86 5.78 -10.89 34.81
N PRO A 87 6.57 -11.60 35.63
CA PRO A 87 7.36 -12.73 35.16
C PRO A 87 6.47 -13.78 34.51
N PHE A 88 6.93 -14.34 33.39
CA PHE A 88 6.25 -15.48 32.77
C PHE A 88 6.31 -16.69 33.71
N PRO A 89 5.19 -17.44 33.88
CA PRO A 89 5.22 -18.68 34.62
C PRO A 89 6.07 -19.73 33.90
N ASP A 90 6.61 -20.70 34.64
CA ASP A 90 7.56 -21.69 34.11
C ASP A 90 6.97 -22.54 32.96
N ASP A 91 5.64 -22.69 32.92
CA ASP A 91 4.91 -23.44 31.90
C ASP A 91 4.61 -22.63 30.62
N ALA A 92 4.90 -21.32 30.60
CA ALA A 92 4.83 -20.44 29.42
C ALA A 92 6.07 -20.58 28.53
N ASN A 93 6.32 -21.80 28.06
CA ASN A 93 7.51 -22.21 27.33
C ASN A 93 7.45 -22.01 25.81
N THR A 94 6.35 -21.48 25.26
CA THR A 94 6.20 -21.21 23.82
C THR A 94 5.91 -19.74 23.54
N THR A 95 6.27 -19.23 22.35
CA THR A 95 5.95 -17.87 21.92
C THR A 95 4.45 -17.59 21.99
N GLN A 96 3.62 -18.57 21.60
CA GLN A 96 2.16 -18.43 21.65
C GLN A 96 1.64 -18.34 23.08
N LYS A 97 2.07 -19.20 24.01
CA LYS A 97 1.64 -19.11 25.43
C LYS A 97 2.04 -17.79 26.06
N LYS A 98 3.25 -17.30 25.78
CA LYS A 98 3.70 -15.98 26.24
C LYS A 98 2.83 -14.87 25.66
N TRP A 99 2.51 -14.95 24.37
CA TRP A 99 1.60 -14.02 23.71
C TRP A 99 0.21 -14.02 24.35
N ASP A 100 -0.39 -15.19 24.60
CA ASP A 100 -1.72 -15.30 25.20
C ASP A 100 -1.79 -14.63 26.58
N LEU A 101 -0.75 -14.82 27.40
CA LEU A 101 -0.62 -14.18 28.73
C LEU A 101 -0.44 -12.66 28.62
N VAL A 102 0.50 -12.22 27.79
CA VAL A 102 0.77 -10.79 27.56
C VAL A 102 -0.47 -10.08 27.05
N PHE A 103 -1.12 -10.68 26.04
CA PHE A 103 -2.35 -10.16 25.47
C PHE A 103 -3.39 -10.00 26.57
N ALA A 104 -3.70 -11.07 27.32
CA ALA A 104 -4.73 -11.07 28.36
C ALA A 104 -4.56 -9.94 29.39
N HIS A 105 -3.31 -9.59 29.73
CA HIS A 105 -3.00 -8.51 30.67
C HIS A 105 -3.07 -7.11 30.06
N ASN A 106 -2.54 -6.94 28.83
CA ASN A 106 -2.22 -5.61 28.32
C ASN A 106 -3.21 -5.08 27.27
N TRP A 107 -4.00 -5.93 26.60
CA TRP A 107 -4.83 -5.50 25.45
C TRP A 107 -5.82 -4.36 25.81
N ARG A 108 -6.33 -4.36 27.03
CA ARG A 108 -7.33 -3.38 27.47
C ARG A 108 -6.72 -2.00 27.71
N ASP A 109 -5.44 -1.92 28.05
CA ASP A 109 -4.76 -0.64 28.23
C ASP A 109 -4.53 0.06 26.89
N GLU A 110 -4.17 -0.71 25.85
CA GLU A 110 -4.12 -0.23 24.46
C GLU A 110 -5.50 0.25 23.99
N TRP A 111 -6.55 -0.52 24.27
CA TRP A 111 -7.92 -0.12 23.97
C TRP A 111 -8.30 1.20 24.67
N ARG A 112 -7.98 1.34 25.96
CA ARG A 112 -8.25 2.57 26.71
C ARG A 112 -7.48 3.76 26.15
N HIS A 113 -6.24 3.56 25.69
CA HIS A 113 -5.47 4.61 25.05
C HIS A 113 -6.16 5.07 23.75
N LEU A 114 -6.57 4.12 22.91
CA LEU A 114 -7.31 4.39 21.68
C LEU A 114 -8.64 5.13 21.96
N ALA A 115 -9.45 4.60 22.89
CA ALA A 115 -10.80 5.08 23.20
C ALA A 115 -10.85 6.50 23.80
N ARG A 116 -9.72 7.03 24.30
CA ARG A 116 -9.62 8.43 24.74
C ARG A 116 -9.73 9.43 23.59
N ASN A 117 -9.50 9.00 22.35
CA ASN A 117 -9.60 9.84 21.18
C ASN A 117 -11.06 9.91 20.71
N THR A 118 -11.79 10.91 21.19
CA THR A 118 -13.21 11.07 20.83
C THR A 118 -13.41 11.43 19.35
N PRO A 119 -14.59 11.18 18.76
CA PRO A 119 -14.88 11.62 17.38
C PRO A 119 -14.66 13.12 17.18
N LEU A 120 -14.95 13.95 18.19
CA LEU A 120 -14.71 15.40 18.12
C LEU A 120 -13.21 15.75 18.03
N MET A 121 -12.37 15.04 18.79
CA MET A 121 -10.92 15.18 18.71
C MET A 121 -10.41 14.76 17.32
N ILE A 122 -10.84 13.61 16.81
CA ILE A 122 -10.44 13.16 15.47
C ILE A 122 -10.89 14.15 14.38
N LYS A 123 -12.10 14.71 14.51
CA LYS A 123 -12.58 15.74 13.59
C LYS A 123 -11.69 16.98 13.60
N SER A 124 -11.37 17.50 14.79
CA SER A 124 -10.63 18.75 14.96
C SER A 124 -9.12 18.62 14.72
N GLU A 125 -8.52 17.48 15.03
CA GLU A 125 -7.07 17.27 14.96
C GLU A 125 -6.63 16.57 13.67
N SER A 126 -7.55 16.03 12.88
CA SER A 126 -7.21 15.30 11.66
C SER A 126 -8.06 15.70 10.46
N PHE A 127 -9.38 15.60 10.55
CA PHE A 127 -10.25 15.85 9.38
C PHE A 127 -10.25 17.34 8.97
N LEU A 128 -10.53 18.25 9.90
CA LEU A 128 -10.55 19.69 9.61
C LEU A 128 -9.17 20.21 9.16
N PRO A 129 -8.04 19.84 9.79
CA PRO A 129 -6.72 20.25 9.32
C PRO A 129 -6.42 19.88 7.85
N LEU A 130 -6.90 18.72 7.36
CA LEU A 130 -6.75 18.37 5.95
C LEU A 130 -7.57 19.30 5.04
N LEU A 131 -8.81 19.61 5.43
CA LEU A 131 -9.67 20.52 4.67
C LEU A 131 -9.13 21.95 4.68
N ASP A 132 -8.63 22.42 5.84
CA ASP A 132 -8.12 23.77 6.02
C ASP A 132 -6.77 23.96 5.32
N SER A 133 -5.86 22.97 5.39
CA SER A 133 -4.61 23.00 4.62
C SER A 133 -4.87 23.13 3.12
N ALA A 134 -5.93 22.50 2.61
CA ALA A 134 -6.31 22.62 1.20
C ALA A 134 -6.80 24.04 0.84
N LYS A 135 -7.48 24.75 1.77
CA LYS A 135 -7.95 26.12 1.56
C LYS A 135 -6.80 27.12 1.38
N GLU A 136 -5.67 26.91 2.05
CA GLU A 136 -4.47 27.77 1.91
C GLU A 136 -3.98 27.85 0.45
N TYR A 137 -4.22 26.80 -0.34
CA TYR A 137 -3.85 26.72 -1.75
C TYR A 137 -5.01 27.04 -2.70
N GLY A 138 -6.17 27.45 -2.15
CA GLY A 138 -7.39 27.72 -2.90
C GLY A 138 -8.05 26.47 -3.49
N LEU A 139 -7.77 25.27 -2.96
CA LEU A 139 -8.41 24.05 -3.47
C LEU A 139 -9.92 24.10 -3.25
N GLN A 140 -10.65 23.73 -4.30
CA GLN A 140 -12.09 23.44 -4.25
C GLN A 140 -12.25 21.93 -4.38
N TRP A 141 -12.50 21.27 -3.25
CA TRP A 141 -12.55 19.81 -3.11
C TRP A 141 -13.40 19.12 -4.18
N GLU A 142 -14.48 19.74 -4.61
CA GLU A 142 -15.42 19.26 -5.63
C GLU A 142 -14.73 19.05 -6.99
N THR A 143 -13.69 19.84 -7.27
CA THR A 143 -12.93 19.83 -8.53
C THR A 143 -11.60 19.08 -8.43
N VAL A 144 -11.20 18.66 -7.23
CA VAL A 144 -9.99 17.86 -7.01
C VAL A 144 -10.22 16.46 -7.60
N SER A 145 -9.16 15.91 -8.20
CA SER A 145 -9.13 14.52 -8.68
C SER A 145 -8.05 13.74 -7.95
N LEU A 146 -8.38 12.52 -7.51
CA LEU A 146 -7.42 11.54 -7.01
C LEU A 146 -6.72 10.87 -8.21
N LEU A 147 -5.39 10.95 -8.25
CA LEU A 147 -4.57 10.38 -9.32
C LEU A 147 -4.03 9.00 -8.97
N SER A 148 -3.60 8.81 -7.72
CA SER A 148 -3.02 7.55 -7.27
C SER A 148 -3.20 7.33 -5.77
N VAL A 149 -3.23 6.05 -5.40
CA VAL A 149 -3.05 5.57 -4.02
C VAL A 149 -1.89 4.59 -4.06
N GLU A 150 -0.82 4.89 -3.30
CA GLU A 150 0.41 4.12 -3.32
C GLU A 150 0.89 3.80 -1.91
N VAL A 151 1.42 2.60 -1.68
CA VAL A 151 2.19 2.31 -0.46
C VAL A 151 3.49 3.09 -0.53
N PHE A 152 3.72 3.98 0.43
CA PHE A 152 4.91 4.81 0.54
C PHE A 152 5.99 4.13 1.36
N LEU A 153 7.12 3.84 0.71
CA LEU A 153 8.28 3.19 1.29
C LEU A 153 9.48 4.15 1.26
N PRO A 154 9.75 4.90 2.34
CA PRO A 154 11.00 5.64 2.42
C PRO A 154 12.17 4.66 2.40
N MET A 155 13.21 5.00 1.63
CA MET A 155 14.40 4.18 1.45
C MET A 155 15.63 5.02 1.75
N ASN A 156 16.49 4.52 2.62
CA ASN A 156 17.78 5.12 2.93
C ASN A 156 18.89 4.07 2.89
N TRP A 157 20.13 4.53 2.97
CA TRP A 157 21.32 3.69 2.98
C TRP A 157 21.99 3.71 4.35
N GLN A 158 22.07 2.56 5.00
CA GLN A 158 22.69 2.41 6.31
C GLN A 158 23.47 1.10 6.36
N ASN A 159 24.64 1.10 7.01
CA ASN A 159 25.44 -0.10 7.24
C ASN A 159 25.70 -0.95 5.97
N GLY A 160 25.91 -0.28 4.83
CA GLY A 160 26.22 -0.94 3.56
C GLY A 160 25.03 -1.59 2.84
N ARG A 161 23.80 -1.22 3.18
CA ARG A 161 22.58 -1.78 2.59
C ARG A 161 21.43 -0.78 2.52
N PHE A 162 20.39 -1.13 1.77
CA PHE A 162 19.12 -0.41 1.79
C PHE A 162 18.35 -0.72 3.07
N GLU A 163 17.87 0.32 3.74
CA GLU A 163 16.85 0.19 4.78
C GLU A 163 15.54 0.77 4.28
N ILE A 164 14.51 -0.09 4.29
CA ILE A 164 13.17 0.18 3.78
C ILE A 164 12.18 -0.18 4.90
N LYS A 165 11.18 0.69 5.14
CA LYS A 165 10.14 0.46 6.16
C LYS A 165 9.48 -0.91 5.92
N ARG A 166 9.40 -1.72 6.96
CA ARG A 166 8.79 -3.05 6.97
C ARG A 166 8.45 -3.46 8.41
N ASP A 167 7.54 -4.41 8.55
CA ASP A 167 7.27 -5.11 9.80
C ASP A 167 7.61 -6.59 9.63
N PHE A 168 7.94 -7.25 10.74
CA PHE A 168 8.33 -8.63 10.75
C PHE A 168 7.14 -9.57 10.95
N ASP A 169 7.27 -10.76 10.35
CA ASP A 169 6.34 -11.85 10.56
C ASP A 169 6.62 -12.58 11.90
N LEU A 170 5.67 -13.39 12.37
CA LEU A 170 5.72 -14.10 13.65
C LEU A 170 6.75 -15.23 13.73
N SER A 171 7.29 -15.67 12.59
CA SER A 171 8.25 -16.77 12.54
C SER A 171 9.68 -16.28 12.77
N ALA A 172 10.26 -16.67 13.92
CA ALA A 172 11.68 -16.44 14.21
C ALA A 172 12.64 -17.13 13.23
N LEU A 173 12.15 -18.07 12.40
CA LEU A 173 12.92 -18.84 11.43
C LEU A 173 13.06 -18.15 10.07
N ASP A 174 12.19 -17.18 9.74
CA ASP A 174 12.27 -16.39 8.50
C ASP A 174 13.00 -15.06 8.74
N SER A 175 14.00 -15.12 9.62
CA SER A 175 14.87 -14.04 10.08
C SER A 175 15.76 -13.40 9.01
N ASP A 176 15.48 -13.58 7.70
CA ASP A 176 16.04 -12.65 6.74
C ASP A 176 15.33 -11.31 6.92
N SER A 177 15.90 -10.54 7.84
CA SER A 177 15.52 -9.19 8.19
C SER A 177 15.40 -8.28 6.98
N ARG A 178 15.79 -8.69 5.77
CA ARG A 178 15.77 -7.89 4.54
C ARG A 178 14.62 -8.25 3.60
N SER A 179 13.79 -9.23 3.93
CA SER A 179 12.64 -9.59 3.07
C SER A 179 11.63 -8.44 2.98
N LEU A 180 11.22 -8.11 1.77
CA LEU A 180 10.11 -7.19 1.50
C LEU A 180 8.89 -8.00 1.08
N PHE A 181 7.77 -7.77 1.75
CA PHE A 181 6.49 -8.33 1.36
C PHE A 181 5.72 -7.26 0.57
N MET A 182 5.35 -7.59 -0.66
CA MET A 182 4.61 -6.73 -1.58
C MET A 182 3.40 -7.47 -2.13
N GLU A 183 2.29 -6.76 -2.31
CA GLU A 183 1.01 -7.32 -2.71
C GLU A 183 0.76 -7.03 -4.19
N ARG A 184 0.25 -8.04 -4.90
CA ARG A 184 -0.21 -7.87 -6.28
C ARG A 184 -1.32 -6.83 -6.34
N ASN A 185 -1.40 -6.14 -7.46
CA ASN A 185 -2.39 -5.10 -7.72
C ASN A 185 -2.33 -3.92 -6.72
N MET A 186 -1.22 -3.75 -5.99
CA MET A 186 -0.93 -2.56 -5.21
C MET A 186 0.28 -1.83 -5.81
N SER A 187 0.18 -0.50 -5.88
CA SER A 187 1.31 0.33 -6.28
C SER A 187 2.17 0.69 -5.07
N TYR A 188 3.48 0.48 -5.16
CA TYR A 188 4.47 0.86 -4.16
C TYR A 188 5.34 1.97 -4.70
N ARG A 189 5.63 2.97 -3.88
CA ARG A 189 6.52 4.09 -4.19
C ARG A 189 7.68 4.07 -3.21
N LEU A 190 8.82 3.60 -3.68
CA LEU A 190 10.07 3.71 -2.94
C LEU A 190 10.64 5.11 -3.17
N ARG A 191 10.92 5.82 -2.09
CA ARG A 191 11.50 7.17 -2.14
C ARG A 191 12.90 7.14 -1.55
N PRO A 192 13.94 7.15 -2.39
CA PRO A 192 15.32 7.27 -1.93
C PRO A 192 15.56 8.65 -1.31
N ASP A 193 16.43 8.71 -0.29
CA ASP A 193 16.93 9.96 0.28
C ASP A 193 18.35 10.29 -0.20
N LYS A 194 18.99 11.30 0.38
CA LYS A 194 20.35 11.71 -0.01
C LYS A 194 21.42 10.64 0.24
N THR A 195 21.19 9.71 1.18
CA THR A 195 22.15 8.67 1.53
C THR A 195 22.23 7.57 0.47
N THR A 196 21.20 7.42 -0.36
CA THR A 196 21.19 6.47 -1.48
C THR A 196 21.79 7.05 -2.76
N TYR A 197 22.19 8.31 -2.77
CA TYR A 197 22.78 8.92 -3.97
C TYR A 197 24.04 8.14 -4.33
N SER A 198 24.14 7.69 -5.58
CA SER A 198 25.15 6.74 -6.08
C SER A 198 24.97 5.25 -5.71
N LYS A 199 23.82 4.85 -5.14
CA LYS A 199 23.48 3.44 -4.86
C LYS A 199 22.28 3.03 -5.70
N SER A 200 22.54 2.29 -6.77
CA SER A 200 21.48 1.86 -7.68
C SER A 200 20.60 0.82 -7.00
N PHE A 201 19.31 1.10 -6.79
CA PHE A 201 18.35 0.10 -6.34
C PHE A 201 17.83 -0.67 -7.55
N MET A 202 18.04 -1.98 -7.54
CA MET A 202 17.67 -2.84 -8.65
C MET A 202 16.76 -3.98 -8.19
N VAL A 203 15.72 -4.27 -8.97
CA VAL A 203 14.92 -5.50 -8.83
C VAL A 203 15.20 -6.43 -10.01
N GLY A 204 15.47 -7.71 -9.71
CA GLY A 204 15.81 -8.73 -10.68
C GLY A 204 15.26 -10.12 -10.33
N GLU A 205 15.28 -11.01 -11.32
CA GLU A 205 14.79 -12.40 -11.20
C GLU A 205 15.80 -13.31 -10.50
N LYS A 206 17.09 -12.94 -10.52
CA LYS A 206 18.17 -13.66 -9.83
C LYS A 206 18.86 -12.75 -8.83
N ASN A 207 19.26 -13.33 -7.71
CA ASN A 207 19.92 -12.60 -6.65
C ASN A 207 21.26 -12.03 -7.12
N GLU A 208 21.45 -10.72 -6.95
CA GLU A 208 22.70 -9.99 -7.27
C GLU A 208 23.21 -10.13 -8.71
N ASP A 209 22.34 -10.46 -9.66
CA ASP A 209 22.68 -10.55 -11.09
C ASP A 209 22.07 -9.37 -11.86
N SER A 210 22.93 -8.41 -12.24
CA SER A 210 22.50 -7.22 -12.98
C SER A 210 21.89 -7.57 -14.35
N GLU A 211 22.22 -8.70 -14.96
CA GLU A 211 21.65 -9.06 -16.26
C GLU A 211 20.21 -9.59 -16.13
N SER A 212 19.79 -9.98 -14.92
CA SER A 212 18.46 -10.51 -14.62
C SER A 212 17.39 -9.45 -14.32
N ILE A 213 17.51 -8.24 -14.88
CA ILE A 213 16.62 -7.11 -14.54
C ILE A 213 15.15 -7.44 -14.79
N PHE A 214 14.32 -7.28 -13.75
CA PHE A 214 12.88 -7.38 -13.87
C PHE A 214 12.29 -6.00 -14.21
N LYS A 215 11.66 -5.87 -15.38
CA LYS A 215 11.14 -4.58 -15.87
C LYS A 215 9.63 -4.43 -15.74
N SER A 216 8.89 -5.54 -15.73
CA SER A 216 7.43 -5.49 -15.78
C SER A 216 6.87 -4.79 -14.53
N GLY A 217 6.12 -3.69 -14.73
CA GLY A 217 5.51 -2.95 -13.62
C GLY A 217 6.47 -2.15 -12.76
N ILE A 218 7.74 -1.96 -13.16
CA ILE A 218 8.72 -1.17 -12.41
C ILE A 218 9.18 0.04 -13.22
N LEU A 219 9.02 1.24 -12.64
CA LEU A 219 9.52 2.51 -13.17
C LEU A 219 10.64 3.03 -12.26
N GLY A 220 11.75 3.47 -12.84
CA GLY A 220 12.92 3.92 -12.09
C GLY A 220 13.84 2.80 -11.59
N ASN A 221 13.72 1.58 -12.13
CA ASN A 221 14.64 0.48 -11.82
C ASN A 221 16.10 0.90 -12.13
N ARG A 222 17.06 0.45 -11.31
CA ARG A 222 18.48 0.86 -11.31
C ARG A 222 18.73 2.32 -10.92
N SER A 223 17.76 3.01 -10.32
CA SER A 223 17.98 4.36 -9.82
C SER A 223 18.43 4.38 -8.36
N GLY A 224 19.34 5.29 -8.03
CA GLY A 224 19.64 5.69 -6.64
C GLY A 224 19.05 7.06 -6.28
N GLN A 225 18.35 7.70 -7.23
CA GLN A 225 17.79 9.05 -7.11
C GLN A 225 16.37 9.11 -7.70
N GLY A 226 15.47 9.86 -7.05
CA GLY A 226 14.07 9.96 -7.49
C GLY A 226 13.23 8.72 -7.17
N ASP A 227 11.91 8.88 -7.20
CA ASP A 227 10.97 7.84 -6.81
C ASP A 227 11.04 6.60 -7.75
N ILE A 228 11.04 5.41 -7.17
CA ILE A 228 10.91 4.12 -7.87
C ILE A 228 9.49 3.62 -7.63
N THR A 229 8.76 3.30 -8.69
CA THR A 229 7.36 2.85 -8.60
C THR A 229 7.26 1.40 -9.04
N ILE A 230 6.64 0.55 -8.21
CA ILE A 230 6.49 -0.89 -8.44
C ILE A 230 5.00 -1.24 -8.37
N ARG A 231 4.48 -1.94 -9.37
CA ARG A 231 3.15 -2.56 -9.32
C ARG A 231 3.21 -3.95 -9.95
N PHE A 232 3.15 -4.97 -9.11
CA PHE A 232 3.08 -6.36 -9.57
C PHE A 232 1.65 -6.70 -10.00
N LYS A 233 1.54 -7.49 -11.06
CA LYS A 233 0.29 -7.99 -11.64
C LYS A 233 0.10 -9.47 -11.28
N GLU A 234 -1.07 -10.02 -11.60
CA GLU A 234 -1.41 -11.44 -11.36
C GLU A 234 -0.38 -12.43 -11.93
N ASP A 235 0.21 -12.12 -13.08
CA ASP A 235 1.22 -12.93 -13.76
C ASP A 235 2.66 -12.68 -13.26
N SER A 236 2.87 -11.77 -12.30
CA SER A 236 4.19 -11.52 -11.73
C SER A 236 4.66 -12.71 -10.89
N PRO A 237 5.97 -13.05 -10.93
CA PRO A 237 6.55 -14.10 -10.10
C PRO A 237 6.20 -13.94 -8.61
N ASN A 238 6.16 -15.04 -7.86
CA ASN A 238 5.94 -15.00 -6.40
C ASN A 238 7.16 -14.46 -5.64
N GLU A 239 8.33 -14.47 -6.28
CA GLU A 239 9.59 -14.10 -5.67
C GLU A 239 10.47 -13.37 -6.68
N LEU A 240 11.07 -12.28 -6.24
CA LEU A 240 12.13 -11.54 -6.93
C LEU A 240 13.21 -11.17 -5.91
N PHE A 241 14.28 -10.53 -6.37
CA PHE A 241 15.35 -10.02 -5.52
C PHE A 241 15.50 -8.53 -5.73
N TYR A 242 15.73 -7.79 -4.65
CA TYR A 242 16.24 -6.42 -4.73
C TYR A 242 17.68 -6.38 -4.27
N PHE A 243 18.52 -5.58 -4.91
CA PHE A 243 19.96 -5.48 -4.60
C PHE A 243 20.57 -4.19 -5.12
N CYS A 244 21.81 -3.93 -4.71
CA CYS A 244 22.66 -2.91 -5.31
C CYS A 244 23.74 -3.59 -6.14
N PRO A 245 23.81 -3.36 -7.47
CA PRO A 245 24.85 -3.96 -8.33
C PRO A 245 26.28 -3.64 -7.84
N ASP A 246 26.47 -2.48 -7.22
CA ASP A 246 27.77 -1.99 -6.77
C ASP A 246 28.15 -2.47 -5.35
N GLN A 247 27.25 -3.17 -4.65
CA GLN A 247 27.46 -3.58 -3.27
C GLN A 247 26.82 -4.95 -2.99
N LYS A 248 27.68 -5.95 -2.82
CA LYS A 248 27.29 -7.29 -2.37
C LYS A 248 26.64 -7.23 -0.99
N GLY A 249 25.54 -7.96 -0.82
CA GLY A 249 24.77 -8.08 0.42
C GLY A 249 23.83 -6.92 0.72
N ALA A 250 23.71 -5.94 -0.18
CA ALA A 250 22.97 -4.70 0.06
C ALA A 250 21.44 -4.82 0.00
N GLY A 251 20.91 -5.97 -0.44
CA GLY A 251 19.47 -6.19 -0.56
C GLY A 251 19.01 -7.54 -0.06
N GLY A 252 17.89 -8.03 -0.59
CA GLY A 252 17.19 -9.20 -0.11
C GLY A 252 16.08 -9.66 -1.05
N VAL A 253 15.17 -10.48 -0.50
CA VAL A 253 14.07 -11.07 -1.26
C VAL A 253 12.87 -10.11 -1.30
N VAL A 254 12.16 -10.08 -2.42
CA VAL A 254 10.82 -9.49 -2.56
C VAL A 254 9.83 -10.64 -2.69
N LYS A 255 9.08 -10.92 -1.63
CA LYS A 255 7.97 -11.89 -1.62
C LYS A 255 6.71 -11.19 -2.15
N ILE A 256 6.17 -11.70 -3.24
CA ILE A 256 5.03 -11.13 -3.97
C ILE A 256 3.81 -12.01 -3.75
N LEU A 257 2.82 -11.47 -3.04
CA LEU A 257 1.67 -12.23 -2.55
C LEU A 257 0.36 -11.57 -2.97
N ASP A 258 -0.73 -12.32 -2.93
CA ASP A 258 -2.05 -11.74 -3.09
C ASP A 258 -2.50 -11.09 -1.79
N SER A 259 -3.38 -10.09 -1.88
CA SER A 259 -3.83 -9.34 -0.70
C SER A 259 -4.59 -10.19 0.32
N GLU A 260 -5.26 -11.23 -0.16
CA GLU A 260 -6.02 -12.20 0.64
C GLU A 260 -5.15 -13.33 1.23
N ASN A 261 -3.85 -13.36 0.90
CA ASN A 261 -2.96 -14.37 1.44
C ASN A 261 -2.80 -14.16 2.97
N SER A 262 -3.16 -15.16 3.76
CA SER A 262 -3.06 -15.13 5.23
C SER A 262 -1.66 -15.45 5.76
N ASP A 263 -0.76 -15.92 4.89
CA ASP A 263 0.62 -16.26 5.20
C ASP A 263 1.57 -15.09 4.88
N LYS A 264 1.22 -13.90 5.38
CA LYS A 264 2.04 -12.68 5.29
C LYS A 264 1.91 -11.82 6.54
N PRO A 265 2.94 -11.02 6.88
CA PRO A 265 2.81 -10.06 7.96
C PRO A 265 1.72 -9.02 7.65
N ASN A 266 0.92 -8.67 8.64
CA ASN A 266 0.02 -7.52 8.59
C ASN A 266 0.85 -6.24 8.80
N GLN A 267 1.51 -5.79 7.74
CA GLN A 267 2.45 -4.68 7.79
C GLN A 267 1.75 -3.35 8.01
N ARG A 268 2.30 -2.53 8.90
CA ARG A 268 1.96 -1.12 9.03
C ARG A 268 2.51 -0.33 7.85
N GLN A 269 1.67 -0.10 6.87
CA GLN A 269 2.04 0.63 5.65
C GLN A 269 1.68 2.10 5.77
N ASN A 270 2.41 2.97 5.06
CA ASN A 270 1.95 4.34 4.84
C ASN A 270 1.33 4.42 3.45
N LEU A 271 0.19 5.08 3.29
CA LEU A 271 -0.42 5.32 1.99
C LEU A 271 -0.27 6.77 1.57
N LEU A 272 0.18 6.98 0.34
CA LEU A 272 0.31 8.28 -0.30
C LEU A 272 -0.80 8.45 -1.32
N LEU A 273 -1.68 9.42 -1.06
CA LEU A 273 -2.76 9.81 -1.97
C LEU A 273 -2.25 11.00 -2.76
N THR A 274 -2.06 10.84 -4.07
CA THR A 274 -1.68 11.97 -4.94
C THR A 274 -2.92 12.59 -5.56
N LEU A 275 -3.07 13.90 -5.37
CA LEU A 275 -4.21 14.69 -5.82
C LEU A 275 -3.79 15.70 -6.88
N THR A 276 -4.72 16.09 -7.73
CA THR A 276 -4.53 17.19 -8.68
C THR A 276 -5.66 18.20 -8.66
N TYR A 277 -5.32 19.47 -8.85
CA TYR A 277 -6.26 20.60 -8.88
C TYR A 277 -5.75 21.77 -9.73
N GLY A 278 -6.68 22.52 -10.31
CA GLY A 278 -6.46 23.86 -10.88
C GLY A 278 -5.96 23.90 -12.33
N LYS A 279 -5.86 25.14 -12.85
CA LYS A 279 -5.22 25.51 -14.12
C LYS A 279 -4.31 26.72 -13.86
N PRO A 280 -2.97 26.63 -13.97
CA PRO A 280 -2.20 25.43 -14.33
C PRO A 280 -2.35 24.32 -13.29
N THR A 281 -2.24 23.07 -13.75
CA THR A 281 -2.40 21.87 -12.92
C THR A 281 -1.35 21.82 -11.81
N ARG A 282 -1.79 21.62 -10.57
CA ARG A 282 -0.95 21.49 -9.38
C ARG A 282 -1.18 20.14 -8.71
N PHE A 283 -0.14 19.60 -8.09
CA PHE A 283 -0.15 18.31 -7.42
C PHE A 283 0.02 18.47 -5.92
N PHE A 284 -0.71 17.65 -5.17
CA PHE A 284 -0.68 17.65 -3.71
C PHE A 284 -0.66 16.21 -3.21
N GLN A 285 -0.22 16.01 -1.97
CA GLN A 285 -0.18 14.67 -1.38
C GLN A 285 -0.77 14.67 0.03
N ILE A 286 -1.50 13.60 0.34
CA ILE A 286 -1.94 13.26 1.69
C ILE A 286 -1.28 11.94 2.07
N LEU A 287 -0.71 11.89 3.27
CA LEU A 287 -0.13 10.68 3.85
C LEU A 287 -1.10 10.09 4.89
N LEU A 288 -1.62 8.90 4.63
CA LEU A 288 -2.27 8.08 5.64
C LEU A 288 -1.19 7.23 6.31
N ARG A 289 -1.05 7.34 7.63
CA ARG A 289 0.02 6.70 8.38
C ARG A 289 -0.47 5.42 9.04
N GLU A 290 0.45 4.45 9.14
CA GLU A 290 0.26 3.20 9.87
C GLU A 290 -1.05 2.47 9.47
N VAL A 291 -1.32 2.37 8.17
CA VAL A 291 -2.44 1.62 7.60
C VAL A 291 -2.19 0.12 7.77
N MET A 292 -3.20 -0.59 8.27
CA MET A 292 -3.19 -2.04 8.44
C MET A 292 -4.54 -2.66 8.10
N MET A 293 -4.53 -3.97 7.89
CA MET A 293 -5.74 -4.77 7.75
C MET A 293 -6.36 -5.08 9.11
N VAL A 294 -7.67 -4.84 9.25
CA VAL A 294 -8.51 -5.23 10.38
C VAL A 294 -9.61 -6.13 9.81
N GLY A 295 -9.44 -7.45 9.94
CA GLY A 295 -10.22 -8.40 9.15
C GLY A 295 -9.92 -8.23 7.66
N ASN A 296 -10.96 -8.00 6.85
CA ASN A 296 -10.85 -7.80 5.40
C ASN A 296 -10.81 -6.31 4.96
N ARG A 297 -10.80 -5.37 5.91
CA ARG A 297 -10.77 -3.92 5.62
C ARG A 297 -9.46 -3.30 6.04
N ALA A 298 -8.98 -2.33 5.27
CA ALA A 298 -7.86 -1.50 5.69
C ALA A 298 -8.36 -0.28 6.47
N VAL A 299 -7.64 0.10 7.53
CA VAL A 299 -7.87 1.34 8.29
C VAL A 299 -6.55 2.01 8.62
N PHE A 300 -6.53 3.33 8.79
CA PHE A 300 -5.34 4.07 9.24
C PHE A 300 -5.28 4.14 10.78
N PHE A 301 -4.09 3.95 11.34
CA PHE A 301 -3.86 3.93 12.80
C PHE A 301 -3.33 5.25 13.37
N ASP A 302 -3.02 6.22 12.52
CA ASP A 302 -2.52 7.54 12.93
C ASP A 302 -3.15 8.65 12.09
N ARG A 303 -3.11 9.89 12.59
CA ARG A 303 -3.72 11.07 11.96
C ARG A 303 -3.11 11.30 10.57
N PRO A 304 -3.92 11.29 9.50
CA PRO A 304 -3.47 11.71 8.18
C PRO A 304 -2.83 13.09 8.14
N GLN A 305 -1.85 13.25 7.25
CA GLN A 305 -1.06 14.47 7.12
C GLN A 305 -1.11 15.03 5.70
N TRP A 306 -1.30 16.35 5.57
CA TRP A 306 -1.11 17.08 4.33
C TRP A 306 0.39 17.31 4.08
N LEU A 307 0.91 16.89 2.93
CA LEU A 307 2.34 17.01 2.57
C LEU A 307 2.65 18.18 1.64
N ASN A 308 1.72 19.13 1.49
CA ASN A 308 1.84 20.33 0.64
C ASN A 308 1.92 20.05 -0.86
N LYS A 309 2.14 21.11 -1.64
CA LYS A 309 2.33 21.07 -3.08
C LYS A 309 3.61 20.29 -3.41
N VAL A 310 3.51 19.39 -4.38
CA VAL A 310 4.64 18.62 -4.92
C VAL A 310 4.80 18.84 -6.41
N ASP A 311 5.97 18.51 -6.94
CA ASP A 311 6.16 18.38 -8.38
C ASP A 311 5.36 17.20 -8.94
N LYS A 312 5.05 17.25 -10.24
CA LYS A 312 4.36 16.14 -10.92
C LYS A 312 5.14 14.84 -10.73
N PRO A 313 4.56 13.80 -10.11
CA PRO A 313 5.22 12.51 -10.02
C PRO A 313 5.46 11.93 -11.42
N SER A 314 6.67 11.44 -11.68
CA SER A 314 7.14 11.05 -13.01
C SER A 314 6.32 9.93 -13.67
N HIS A 315 5.76 9.02 -12.87
CA HIS A 315 4.93 7.91 -13.36
C HIS A 315 3.48 8.30 -13.66
N ILE A 316 3.01 9.48 -13.21
CA ILE A 316 1.63 9.89 -13.42
C ILE A 316 1.48 10.52 -14.80
N GLN A 317 0.72 9.85 -15.65
CA GLN A 317 0.26 10.41 -16.92
C GLN A 317 -1.02 11.20 -16.71
N ILE A 318 -1.02 12.48 -17.11
CA ILE A 318 -2.24 13.27 -17.23
C ILE A 318 -2.62 13.25 -18.69
N TRP A 319 -3.76 12.66 -19.00
CA TRP A 319 -4.39 12.83 -20.30
C TRP A 319 -4.99 14.23 -20.34
N GLU A 320 -4.24 15.19 -20.91
CA GLU A 320 -4.86 16.43 -21.32
C GLU A 320 -5.85 16.08 -22.43
N LYS A 321 -7.15 16.15 -22.12
CA LYS A 321 -8.17 16.18 -23.17
C LYS A 321 -7.88 17.43 -24.01
N ASN A 322 -7.20 17.23 -25.13
CA ASN A 322 -7.07 18.21 -26.19
C ASN A 322 -8.47 18.46 -26.76
N ASN A 323 -9.21 19.37 -26.14
CA ASN A 323 -10.34 20.01 -26.79
C ASN A 323 -9.75 21.02 -27.78
N ARG A 324 -9.58 20.57 -29.03
CA ARG A 324 -9.61 21.45 -30.20
C ARG A 324 -11.05 21.61 -30.65
#